data_AF-A0A5C4PRA5-F1
#
_entry.id   AF-A0A5C4PRA5-F1
#
_cell.length_a   1.000
_cell.length_b   1.000
_cell.length_c   1.000
_cell.angle_alpha   90.00
_cell.angle_beta   90.00
_cell.angle_gamma   90.00
#
_symmetry.space_group_name_H-M   'P 1'
#
loop_
_entity.id
_entity.type
_entity.pdbx_description
1 polymer ?
#
loop_
_entity_poly.entity_id
_entity_poly.type
_entity_poly.pdbx_seq_one_letter_code
_entity_poly.pdbx_strand_id
1 'polypeptide(L)'
;MSNARKIEIFSSFRRNAKKHFLQLVSVEWAEVITCLTQRVPLPERYRDHQLKGNLKAFRDCHIKNDLVLLYKISDDDNTVELHYLDTHSEIFKNADH
;
A
#
# COMPACT_ATOMS: atom_id res chain seq x y z
N MET A 1 -19.93 16.27 3.86
CA MET A 1 -18.94 15.40 4.54
C MET A 1 -18.12 14.72 3.46
N SER A 2 -16.79 14.82 3.48
CA SER A 2 -15.95 14.17 2.47
C SER A 2 -16.13 12.66 2.54
N ASN A 3 -16.51 12.02 1.43
CA ASN A 3 -16.64 10.56 1.35
C ASN A 3 -15.25 9.93 1.19
N ALA A 4 -14.39 9.97 2.21
CA ALA A 4 -13.06 9.37 2.15
C ALA A 4 -13.16 7.85 1.96
N ARG A 5 -12.21 7.25 1.23
CA ARG A 5 -12.12 5.79 1.14
C ARG A 5 -11.87 5.21 2.52
N LYS A 6 -12.51 4.08 2.82
CA LYS A 6 -12.22 3.25 3.99
C LYS A 6 -10.87 2.57 3.80
N ILE A 7 -10.26 2.13 4.90
CA ILE A 7 -9.06 1.30 4.87
C ILE A 7 -9.44 -0.10 5.33
N GLU A 8 -9.10 -1.09 4.52
CA GLU A 8 -9.19 -2.49 4.90
C GLU A 8 -7.78 -3.10 5.03
N ILE A 9 -7.54 -3.82 6.12
CA ILE A 9 -6.21 -4.33 6.48
C ILE A 9 -6.21 -5.85 6.46
N PHE A 10 -5.48 -6.42 5.50
CA PHE A 10 -5.34 -7.87 5.33
C PHE A 10 -4.35 -8.48 6.34
N SER A 11 -4.49 -9.78 6.58
CA SER A 11 -3.67 -10.51 7.58
C SER A 11 -2.18 -10.49 7.24
N SER A 12 -1.83 -10.57 5.95
CA SER A 12 -0.47 -10.39 5.44
C SER A 12 0.12 -9.05 5.83
N PHE A 13 -0.61 -7.95 5.59
CA PHE A 13 -0.17 -6.62 5.99
C PHE A 13 0.10 -6.55 7.49
N ARG A 14 -0.83 -7.04 8.33
CA ARG A 14 -0.65 -7.02 9.79
C ARG A 14 0.59 -7.79 10.24
N ARG A 15 0.92 -8.88 9.56
CA ARG A 15 2.10 -9.69 9.86
C ARG A 15 3.40 -8.96 9.47
N ASN A 16 3.49 -8.43 8.26
CA ASN A 16 4.70 -7.79 7.76
C ASN A 16 4.93 -6.40 8.38
N ALA A 17 3.88 -5.62 8.57
CA ALA A 17 3.97 -4.27 9.13
C ALA A 17 4.50 -4.24 10.58
N LYS A 18 4.41 -5.35 11.33
CA LYS A 18 5.04 -5.47 12.66
C LYS A 18 6.56 -5.27 12.62
N LYS A 19 7.22 -5.71 11.54
CA LYS A 19 8.67 -5.52 11.32
C LYS A 19 9.01 -4.05 11.06
N HIS A 20 8.04 -3.29 10.55
CA HIS A 20 8.20 -1.91 10.07
C HIS A 20 7.37 -0.91 10.89
N PHE A 21 7.08 -1.22 12.17
CA PHE A 21 6.17 -0.44 13.00
C PHE A 21 6.51 1.05 13.05
N LEU A 22 7.80 1.40 13.15
CA LEU A 22 8.24 2.81 13.16
C LEU A 22 7.93 3.55 11.85
N GLN A 23 7.77 2.83 10.74
CA GLN A 23 7.42 3.45 9.46
C GLN A 23 5.93 3.80 9.39
N LEU A 24 5.07 3.12 10.15
CA LEU A 24 3.64 3.43 10.25
C LEU A 24 3.34 4.76 10.97
N VAL A 25 4.35 5.36 11.62
CA VAL A 25 4.25 6.67 12.28
C VAL A 25 5.08 7.74 11.56
N SER A 26 5.59 7.44 10.36
CA SER A 26 6.39 8.39 9.57
C SER A 26 5.51 9.38 8.79
N VAL A 27 6.09 10.51 8.40
CA VAL A 27 5.42 11.52 7.57
C VAL A 27 5.06 10.94 6.19
N GLU A 28 5.95 10.10 5.63
CA GLU A 28 5.72 9.46 4.34
C GLU A 28 4.50 8.53 4.38
N TRP A 29 4.36 7.73 5.44
CA TRP A 29 3.20 6.88 5.63
C TRP A 29 1.92 7.70 5.77
N ALA A 30 1.94 8.75 6.59
CA ALA A 30 0.79 9.63 6.79
C ALA A 30 0.35 10.30 5.48
N GLU A 31 1.30 10.76 4.66
CA GLU A 31 1.02 11.38 3.37
C GLU A 31 0.41 10.37 2.39
N VAL A 32 1.01 9.18 2.26
CA VAL A 32 0.51 8.12 1.36
C VAL A 32 -0.91 7.72 1.73
N ILE A 33 -1.18 7.43 3.01
CA ILE A 33 -2.53 7.05 3.45
C ILE A 33 -3.53 8.20 3.26
N THR A 34 -3.11 9.44 3.46
CA THR A 34 -3.97 10.62 3.20
C THR A 34 -4.33 10.72 1.72
N CYS A 35 -3.34 10.64 0.82
CA CYS A 35 -3.59 10.66 -0.63
C CYS A 35 -4.54 9.54 -1.05
N LEU A 36 -4.27 8.31 -0.59
CA LEU A 36 -5.08 7.14 -0.93
C LEU A 36 -6.51 7.24 -0.39
N THR A 37 -6.71 7.72 0.84
CA THR A 37 -8.06 7.87 1.40
C THR A 37 -8.82 9.05 0.80
N GLN A 38 -8.14 10.10 0.36
CA GLN A 38 -8.75 11.32 -0.19
C GLN A 38 -8.89 11.32 -1.71
N ARG A 39 -8.45 10.26 -2.41
CA ARG A 39 -8.43 10.19 -3.89
C ARG A 39 -7.56 11.26 -4.55
N VAL A 40 -6.52 11.69 -3.84
CA VAL A 40 -5.54 12.62 -4.38
C VAL A 40 -4.39 11.81 -4.97
N PRO A 41 -3.82 12.22 -6.12
CA PRO A 41 -2.66 11.56 -6.68
C PRO A 41 -1.51 11.47 -5.69
N LEU A 42 -0.80 10.34 -5.67
CA LEU A 42 0.43 10.18 -4.90
C LEU A 42 1.55 11.02 -5.54
N PRO A 43 2.38 11.70 -4.74
CA PRO A 43 3.60 12.32 -5.24
C PRO A 43 4.50 11.33 -5.99
N GLU A 44 5.13 11.79 -7.08
CA GLU A 44 5.97 10.96 -7.97
C GLU A 44 7.12 10.24 -7.23
N ARG A 45 7.61 10.81 -6.12
CA ARG A 45 8.64 10.19 -5.28
C ARG A 45 8.26 8.80 -4.74
N TYR A 46 6.97 8.51 -4.62
CA TYR A 46 6.47 7.21 -4.17
C TYR A 46 6.44 6.16 -5.28
N ARG A 47 6.75 6.54 -6.53
CA ARG A 47 6.86 5.65 -7.69
C ARG A 47 5.68 4.69 -7.82
N ASP A 48 4.48 5.16 -7.49
CA ASP A 48 3.27 4.34 -7.50
C ASP A 48 2.94 3.87 -8.91
N HIS A 49 2.83 2.56 -9.09
CA HIS A 49 2.55 1.97 -10.39
C HIS A 49 1.72 0.69 -10.27
N GLN A 50 0.93 0.40 -11.29
CA GLN A 50 0.21 -0.87 -11.36
C GLN A 50 1.18 -2.01 -11.66
N LEU A 51 1.07 -3.11 -10.93
CA LEU A 51 1.84 -4.32 -11.21
C LEU A 51 1.37 -4.97 -12.52
N LYS A 52 2.19 -5.89 -13.05
CA LYS A 52 1.91 -6.60 -14.32
C LYS A 52 1.57 -8.07 -14.07
N GLY A 53 1.07 -8.75 -15.10
CA GLY A 53 0.77 -10.18 -15.07
C GLY A 53 -0.34 -10.53 -14.07
N ASN A 54 -0.13 -11.61 -13.31
CA ASN A 54 -1.11 -12.13 -12.34
C ASN A 54 -1.40 -11.15 -11.20
N LEU A 55 -0.51 -10.19 -10.95
CA LEU A 55 -0.64 -9.21 -9.88
C LEU A 55 -1.22 -7.87 -10.37
N LYS A 56 -1.78 -7.79 -11.58
CA LYS A 56 -2.32 -6.53 -12.16
C LYS A 56 -3.38 -5.82 -11.32
N ALA A 57 -4.04 -6.52 -10.40
CA ALA A 57 -5.01 -5.91 -9.49
C ALA A 57 -4.33 -5.08 -8.39
N PHE A 58 -3.03 -5.27 -8.16
CA PHE A 58 -2.24 -4.58 -7.15
C PHE A 58 -1.50 -3.37 -7.72
N ARG A 59 -1.25 -2.42 -6.84
CA ARG A 59 -0.37 -1.29 -7.04
C ARG A 59 0.84 -1.42 -6.12
N ASP A 60 2.00 -1.01 -6.63
CA ASP A 60 3.30 -1.02 -5.96
C ASP A 60 3.70 0.43 -5.68
N CYS A 61 3.71 0.78 -4.39
CA CYS A 61 4.00 2.13 -3.89
C CYS A 61 5.20 2.10 -2.94
N HIS A 62 6.28 2.78 -3.31
CA HIS A 62 7.53 2.84 -2.56
C HIS A 62 7.47 3.92 -1.48
N ILE A 63 7.13 3.55 -0.24
CA ILE A 63 7.09 4.47 0.92
C ILE A 63 8.50 5.00 1.23
N LYS A 64 9.51 4.12 1.15
CA LYS A 64 10.95 4.42 1.23
C LYS A 64 11.72 3.51 0.25
N ASN A 65 13.03 3.74 0.11
CA ASN A 65 13.89 3.07 -0.88
C ASN A 65 13.53 1.59 -1.15
N ASP A 66 13.48 0.78 -0.10
CA ASP A 66 13.11 -0.64 -0.18
C ASP A 66 11.93 -0.99 0.74
N LEU A 67 11.04 -0.03 1.03
CA LEU A 67 9.81 -0.30 1.79
C LEU A 67 8.62 -0.03 0.89
N VAL A 68 7.89 -1.09 0.57
CA VAL A 68 6.85 -1.08 -0.45
C VAL A 68 5.52 -1.42 0.17
N LEU A 69 4.52 -0.59 -0.12
CA LEU A 69 3.13 -0.89 0.10
C LEU A 69 2.56 -1.53 -1.16
N LEU A 70 2.14 -2.80 -1.07
CA LEU A 70 1.21 -3.37 -2.04
C LEU A 70 -0.22 -3.13 -1.57
N TYR A 71 -1.00 -2.48 -2.42
CA TYR A 71 -2.39 -2.16 -2.12
C TYR A 71 -3.30 -2.36 -3.34
N LYS A 72 -4.61 -2.36 -3.09
CA LYS A 72 -5.65 -2.27 -4.11
C LYS A 72 -6.63 -1.17 -3.79
N ILE A 73 -7.28 -0.66 -4.82
CA ILE A 73 -8.50 0.13 -4.68
C ILE A 73 -9.64 -0.78 -5.11
N SER A 74 -10.69 -0.87 -4.29
CA SER A 74 -11.88 -1.67 -4.61
C SER A 74 -12.56 -1.16 -5.89
N ASP A 75 -13.29 -2.03 -6.58
CA ASP A 75 -13.94 -1.68 -7.86
C ASP A 75 -14.95 -0.53 -7.74
N ASP A 76 -15.58 -0.39 -6.57
CA ASP A 76 -16.50 0.70 -6.23
C ASP A 76 -15.80 1.99 -5.77
N ASP A 77 -14.47 2.00 -5.80
CA ASP A 77 -13.60 3.10 -5.38
C ASP A 77 -13.81 3.58 -3.94
N ASN A 78 -14.40 2.76 -3.06
CA ASN A 78 -14.70 3.16 -1.67
C ASN A 78 -13.70 2.63 -0.64
N THR A 79 -12.81 1.72 -1.00
CA THR A 79 -11.89 1.08 -0.07
C THR A 79 -10.47 1.06 -0.63
N VAL A 80 -9.50 1.35 0.24
CA VAL A 80 -8.08 1.07 0.04
C VAL A 80 -7.77 -0.21 0.81
N GLU A 81 -7.44 -1.27 0.08
CA GLU A 81 -7.05 -2.56 0.67
C GLU A 81 -5.52 -2.59 0.85
N LEU A 82 -5.04 -2.70 2.08
CA LEU A 82 -3.63 -2.82 2.39
C LEU A 82 -3.25 -4.30 2.51
N HIS A 83 -2.41 -4.78 1.58
CA HIS A 83 -2.08 -6.20 1.45
C HIS A 83 -0.68 -6.54 1.97
N TYR A 84 0.34 -5.74 1.65
CA TYR A 84 1.70 -5.97 2.14
C TYR A 84 2.42 -4.65 2.43
N LEU A 85 3.29 -4.67 3.44
CA LEU A 85 4.25 -3.61 3.73
C LEU A 85 5.57 -4.26 4.11
N ASP A 86 6.47 -4.43 3.15
CA ASP A 86 7.80 -5.03 3.35
C ASP A 86 8.73 -4.66 2.19
N THR A 87 9.94 -5.23 2.17
CA THR A 87 10.82 -5.15 1.00
C THR A 87 10.25 -5.95 -0.18
N HIS A 88 10.65 -5.62 -1.42
CA HIS A 88 10.23 -6.39 -2.60
C HIS A 88 10.57 -7.88 -2.46
N SER A 89 11.78 -8.20 -1.96
CA SER A 89 12.21 -9.59 -1.78
C SER A 89 11.30 -10.37 -0.83
N GLU A 90 10.88 -9.76 0.28
CA GLU A 90 9.98 -10.40 1.24
C GLU A 90 8.55 -10.50 0.68
N ILE A 91 8.08 -9.50 -0.06
CA ILE A 91 6.76 -9.52 -0.69
C ILE A 91 6.66 -10.68 -1.67
N PHE A 92 7.57 -10.78 -2.65
CA PHE A 92 7.47 -11.80 -3.70
C PHE A 92 7.74 -13.21 -3.18
N LYS A 93 8.59 -13.37 -2.16
CA LYS A 93 8.74 -14.66 -1.47
C LYS A 93 7.44 -15.14 -0.81
N ASN A 94 6.63 -14.22 -0.29
CA ASN A 94 5.40 -14.56 0.46
C ASN A 94 4.13 -14.55 -0.40
N ALA A 95 4.18 -13.99 -1.62
CA ALA A 95 3.05 -13.88 -2.54
C ALA A 95 2.98 -15.05 -3.55
N ASP A 96 4.07 -15.81 -3.72
CA ASP A 96 4.17 -16.95 -4.64
C ASP A 96 3.75 -18.31 -4.00
N HIS A 97 2.99 -18.27 -2.90
CA HIS A 97 2.43 -19.44 -2.19
C HIS A 97 0.93 -19.23 -1.92
#